data_AF-A0A8J9YV14-F1
#
_entry.id   AF-A0A8J9YV14-F1
#
_cell.length_a   1.000
_cell.length_b   1.000
_cell.length_c   1.000
_cell.angle_alpha   90.00
_cell.angle_beta   90.00
_cell.angle_gamma   90.00
#
_symmetry.space_group_name_H-M   'P 1'
#
loop_
_entity.id
_entity.type
_entity.pdbx_description
1 polymer ?
#
loop_
_entity_poly.entity_id
_entity_poly.type
_entity_poly.pdbx_seq_one_letter_code
_entity_poly.pdbx_strand_id
1 'polypeptide(L)' 'MSNSGTSAASTAIFVALFCIFSAYGDFAVVSTTSGGVQGYDFDTFPSIGSPAFDRIYIFKGIPYAAPPTGDLRVA' A
#
# COMPACT_ATOMS: atom_id res chain seq x y z
N MET A 1 -19.88 -41.44 10.65
CA MET A 1 -19.90 -40.02 10.23
C MET A 1 -19.49 -39.17 11.43
N SER A 2 -18.24 -38.72 11.52
CA SER A 2 -17.86 -37.65 12.45
C SER A 2 -16.48 -37.11 12.07
N ASN A 3 -16.45 -36.05 11.27
CA ASN A 3 -15.24 -35.31 10.93
C ASN A 3 -15.28 -33.99 11.72
N SER A 4 -14.95 -34.01 13.01
CA SER A 4 -14.97 -32.83 13.89
C SER A 4 -13.62 -32.13 14.03
N GLY A 5 -12.60 -32.52 13.25
CA GLY A 5 -11.23 -32.02 13.38
C GLY A 5 -10.83 -30.81 12.53
N THR A 6 -11.69 -30.29 11.64
CA THR A 6 -11.29 -29.30 10.61
C THR A 6 -11.69 -27.85 10.91
N SER A 7 -12.53 -27.58 11.92
CA SER A 7 -13.05 -26.22 12.19
C SER A 7 -12.04 -25.30 12.88
N ALA A 8 -11.25 -25.82 13.83
CA ALA A 8 -10.25 -25.04 14.57
C ALA A 8 -9.06 -24.59 13.70
N ALA A 9 -8.61 -25.45 12.78
CA ALA A 9 -7.58 -25.09 11.80
C ALA A 9 -8.09 -24.02 10.82
N SER A 10 -9.35 -24.13 10.39
CA SER A 10 -9.98 -23.15 9.52
C SER A 10 -10.11 -21.77 10.19
N THR A 11 -10.60 -21.72 11.43
CA THR A 11 -10.69 -20.45 12.18
C THR A 11 -9.32 -19.84 12.44
N ALA A 12 -8.30 -20.63 12.75
CA ALA A 12 -6.93 -20.13 12.90
C ALA A 12 -6.38 -19.51 11.61
N ILE A 13 -6.67 -20.11 10.45
CA ILE A 13 -6.29 -19.58 9.13
C ILE A 13 -7.03 -18.25 8.87
N PHE A 14 -8.33 -18.17 9.13
CA PHE A 14 -9.08 -16.93 8.96
C PHE A 14 -8.57 -15.80 9.86
N VAL A 15 -8.24 -16.10 11.12
CA VAL A 15 -7.65 -15.14 12.05
C VAL A 15 -6.27 -14.70 11.56
N ALA A 16 -5.42 -15.62 11.11
CA ALA A 16 -4.10 -15.29 10.58
C ALA A 16 -4.20 -14.39 9.34
N LEU A 17 -5.08 -14.71 8.39
CA LEU A 17 -5.31 -13.89 7.19
C LEU A 17 -5.85 -12.50 7.54
N PHE A 18 -6.77 -12.40 8.51
CA PHE A 18 -7.29 -11.13 8.99
C PHE A 18 -6.23 -10.28 9.69
N CYS A 19 -5.35 -10.89 10.50
CA CYS A 19 -4.23 -10.21 11.14
C CYS A 19 -3.20 -9.74 10.11
N ILE A 20 -2.90 -10.54 9.08
CA ILE A 20 -1.99 -10.15 8.00
C ILE A 20 -2.59 -8.98 7.21
N PHE A 21 -3.90 -8.99 6.94
CA PHE A 21 -4.58 -7.92 6.22
C PHE A 21 -4.61 -6.61 7.01
N SER A 22 -4.87 -6.68 8.33
CA SER A 22 -4.90 -5.49 9.20
C SER A 22 -3.52 -4.94 9.56
N ALA A 23 -2.44 -5.67 9.28
CA ALA A 23 -1.06 -5.20 9.42
C ALA A 23 -0.53 -4.45 8.19
N TYR A 24 -1.32 -4.29 7.12
CA TYR A 24 -0.95 -3.39 6.02
C TYR A 24 -0.87 -1.96 6.57
N GLY A 25 0.31 -1.34 6.47
CA GLY A 25 0.58 0.00 7.01
C GLY A 25 -0.35 1.09 6.46
N ASP A 26 -0.22 2.29 7.04
CA ASP A 26 -1.04 3.42 6.65
C ASP A 26 -0.83 3.77 5.16
N PHE A 27 -1.94 4.12 4.50
CA PHE A 27 -1.93 4.51 3.10
C PHE A 27 -2.67 5.83 2.93
N ALA A 28 -2.18 6.66 2.02
CA ALA A 28 -2.79 7.95 1.70
C ALA A 28 -3.34 7.92 0.27
N VAL A 29 -4.54 8.45 0.06
CA VAL A 29 -5.12 8.58 -1.29
C VAL A 29 -5.32 10.06 -1.60
N VAL A 30 -4.78 10.51 -2.73
CA VAL A 30 -4.87 11.90 -3.18
C VAL A 30 -5.55 11.95 -4.55
N SER A 31 -6.46 12.91 -4.73
CA SER A 31 -7.15 13.15 -5.99
C SER A 31 -6.29 14.00 -6.93
N THR A 32 -6.14 13.56 -8.18
CA THR A 32 -5.51 14.30 -9.27
C THR A 32 -6.51 14.57 -10.38
N THR A 33 -6.13 15.38 -11.38
CA THR A 33 -6.93 15.59 -12.59
C THR A 33 -7.18 14.30 -13.38
N SER A 34 -6.35 13.27 -13.18
CA SER A 34 -6.39 11.99 -13.89
C SER A 34 -6.97 10.85 -13.05
N GLY A 35 -7.38 11.12 -11.81
CA GLY A 35 -7.95 10.12 -10.89
C GLY A 35 -7.26 10.08 -9.52
N GLY A 36 -7.69 9.15 -8.67
CA GLY A 36 -7.11 8.94 -7.34
C GLY A 36 -5.79 8.17 -7.41
N VAL A 37 -4.78 8.64 -6.66
CA VAL A 37 -3.48 8.00 -6.52
C VAL A 37 -3.28 7.57 -5.07
N GLN A 38 -3.00 6.29 -4.86
CA GLN A 38 -2.63 5.74 -3.56
C GLN A 38 -1.11 5.80 -3.36
N GLY A 39 -0.69 6.30 -2.21
CA GLY A 39 0.67 6.30 -1.72
C GLY A 39 0.74 5.70 -0.32
N TYR A 40 1.92 5.76 0.27
CA TYR A 40 2.20 5.28 1.62
C TYR A 40 2.94 6.35 2.40
N ASP A 41 2.87 6.28 3.72
CA ASP A 41 3.61 7.17 4.60
C ASP A 41 4.98 6.59 4.99
N PHE A 42 5.90 7.48 5.30
CA PHE A 42 7.23 7.16 5.75
C PHE A 42 7.58 8.09 6.91
N ASP A 43 7.69 7.50 8.09
CA ASP A 43 8.14 8.21 9.28
C ASP A 43 9.62 8.54 9.12
N THR A 44 9.97 9.83 9.18
CA THR A 44 11.38 10.19 9.24
C THR A 44 11.84 10.16 10.68
N PHE A 45 12.92 9.42 10.96
CA PHE A 45 13.54 9.49 12.28
C PHE A 45 14.09 10.91 12.47
N PRO A 46 13.62 11.67 13.47
CA PRO A 46 14.20 12.96 13.76
C PRO A 46 15.66 12.77 14.15
N SER A 47 16.57 13.33 13.35
CA SER A 47 17.94 13.56 13.80
C SER A 47 17.93 14.76 14.75
N ILE A 48 18.58 14.60 15.91
CA ILE A 48 18.72 15.66 16.92
C ILE A 48 19.21 16.94 16.24
N GLY A 49 18.39 18.00 16.28
CA GLY A 49 18.74 19.34 15.81
C GLY A 49 18.12 19.78 14.48
N SER A 50 17.30 18.97 13.81
CA SER A 50 16.55 19.39 12.62
C SER A 50 15.04 19.35 12.90
N PRO A 51 14.21 20.31 12.44
CA PRO A 51 12.75 20.15 12.43
C PRO A 51 12.42 19.05 11.41
N ALA A 52 12.59 17.81 11.85
CA ALA A 52 12.37 16.64 11.04
C ALA A 52 10.87 16.49 10.85
N PHE A 53 10.45 16.44 9.59
CA PHE A 53 9.06 16.26 9.23
C PHE A 53 8.48 15.04 9.95
N ASP A 54 7.40 15.25 10.69
CA ASP A 54 6.74 14.21 11.50
C ASP A 54 6.27 13.04 10.64
N ARG A 55 5.95 13.30 9.35
CA ARG A 55 5.53 12.30 8.38
C ARG A 55 5.77 12.74 6.95
N ILE A 56 6.21 11.83 6.08
CA ILE A 56 6.34 12.05 4.63
C ILE A 56 5.38 11.11 3.90
N TYR A 57 4.58 11.65 2.98
CA TYR A 57 3.77 10.83 2.08
C TYR A 57 4.46 10.64 0.73
N ILE A 58 4.60 9.39 0.30
CA ILE A 58 5.34 9.00 -0.90
C ILE A 58 4.37 8.40 -1.92
N PHE A 59 4.31 9.00 -3.10
CA PHE A 59 3.54 8.52 -4.24
C PHE A 59 4.49 8.25 -5.41
N LYS A 60 4.61 6.98 -5.83
CA LYS A 60 5.57 6.55 -6.87
C LYS A 60 4.85 6.07 -8.11
N GLY A 61 5.50 6.24 -9.27
CA GLY A 61 5.02 5.70 -10.54
C GLY A 61 3.73 6.33 -11.06
N ILE A 62 3.43 7.58 -10.67
CA ILE A 62 2.26 8.30 -11.18
C ILE A 62 2.45 8.50 -12.69
N PRO A 63 1.57 7.96 -13.54
CA PRO A 63 1.67 8.14 -14.97
C PRO A 63 1.39 9.60 -15.33
N TYR A 64 2.32 10.23 -16.04
CA TYR A 64 2.19 11.61 -16.52
C TYR A 64 1.94 11.69 -18.02
N ALA A 65 2.12 10.58 -18.73
CA ALA A 65 1.92 10.46 -20.16
C ALA A 65 1.54 9.02 -20.52
N ALA A 66 1.05 8.82 -21.74
CA ALA A 66 0.89 7.48 -22.30
C ALA A 66 2.27 6.79 -22.40
N PRO A 67 2.37 5.47 -22.12
CA PRO A 67 3.61 4.74 -22.28
C PRO A 67 4.13 4.85 -23.73
N PRO A 68 5.42 5.19 -23.96
CA PRO A 68 5.98 5.36 -25.31
C PRO A 68 6.29 4.01 -25.96
N THR A 69 5.25 3.21 -26.17
CA THR A 69 5.31 1.86 -26.73
C THR A 69 4.64 1.80 -28.11
N GLY A 70 5.02 0.82 -28.93
CA GLY A 70 4.50 0.70 -30.30
C GLY A 70 4.82 1.93 -31.14
N ASP A 71 3.82 2.47 -31.82
CA ASP A 71 3.96 3.66 -32.67
C ASP A 71 4.31 4.93 -31.86
N LEU A 72 3.98 4.97 -30.56
CA LEU A 72 4.37 6.07 -29.66
C LEU A 72 5.87 6.06 -29.31
N ARG A 73 6.63 5.03 -29.72
CA ARG A 73 8.09 4.98 -29.51
C ARG A 73 8.83 5.99 -30.37
N VAL A 74 8.28 6.34 -31.52
CA VAL A 74 8.90 7.22 -32.52
C VAL A 74 8.08 8.49 -32.78
N ALA A 75 7.02 8.70 -31.99
CA ALA A 75 6.12 9.84 -32.07
C ALA A 75 6.69 11.09 -31.38
#